data_AF-A0A8T2TT05-F1
#
_entry.id   AF-A0A8T2TT05-F1
#
_cell.length_a   1.000
_cell.length_b   1.000
_cell.length_c   1.000
_cell.angle_alpha   90.00
_cell.angle_beta   90.00
_cell.angle_gamma   90.00
#
_symmetry.space_group_name_H-M   'P 1'
#
loop_
_entity.id
_entity.type
_entity.pdbx_description
1 polymer ?
#
loop_
_entity_poly.entity_id
_entity_poly.type
_entity_poly.pdbx_seq_one_letter_code
_entity_poly.pdbx_strand_id
1 'polypeptide(L)'
;MKEQSLLMLDAICRKQGVMLLIARSFGLTGLIRISLKEHCVIESKPDNVIHDLRLQKPWAELKRFSDEFDTEIDDSVIHKHIPFAILLIKACEDWRKTHGDSLPSTSKEKAEFKNLLSSKRRGVDEDNYKEAILSAYRVWSSPTISSELQKILNDSAAEVNMNSPDFWVMVAALKEFIANEGEGDLPLDGTIPDMTSTTEYYVTLQKIYQEKAESHVSSMEARVREILKRIGKDPQSISKSAIKLFCKNSRNVRVYRYPSLEDEYNSCIGGELQRLLGLEENRESGNGAQVMVGGEAAEKGSPSHAMDINATFYLLLRGVDHFAAAYNRYPGIFADEQEDDAMKLKSIATTLLSKMSGGSRAVLSDDLINEICRYGASEIHTVASVIGGIASQEAIKLLTRQFTPIPGVLMYNGIDSTTTILQLTTCI
;
A
#
# COMPACT_ATOMS: atom_id res chain seq x y z
N MET A 1 14.79 -15.49 22.43
CA MET A 1 14.56 -16.86 21.88
C MET A 1 15.72 -17.18 20.95
N LYS A 2 16.21 -18.43 20.91
CA LYS A 2 17.30 -18.80 19.99
C LYS A 2 16.78 -18.82 18.55
N GLU A 3 17.59 -18.37 17.59
CA GLU A 3 17.27 -18.32 16.15
C GLU A 3 16.73 -19.67 15.62
N GLN A 4 17.36 -20.79 15.98
CA GLN A 4 16.92 -22.13 15.55
C GLN A 4 15.51 -22.50 16.05
N SER A 5 15.16 -22.11 17.28
CA SER A 5 13.82 -22.36 17.82
C SER A 5 12.76 -21.53 17.10
N LEU A 6 13.12 -20.30 16.70
CA LEU A 6 12.23 -19.41 15.96
C LEU A 6 11.98 -19.91 14.53
N LEU A 7 13.02 -20.41 13.85
CA LEU A 7 12.90 -21.08 12.55
C LEU A 7 11.96 -22.29 12.61
N MET A 8 12.13 -23.14 13.64
CA MET A 8 11.24 -24.30 13.84
C MET A 8 9.79 -23.87 14.09
N LEU A 9 9.58 -22.82 14.91
CA LEU A 9 8.24 -22.29 15.18
C LEU A 9 7.58 -21.73 13.92
N ASP A 10 8.32 -20.97 13.10
CA ASP A 10 7.82 -20.45 11.82
C ASP A 10 7.37 -21.58 10.88
N ALA A 11 8.20 -22.61 10.71
CA ALA A 11 7.88 -23.76 9.87
C ALA A 11 6.60 -24.48 10.34
N ILE A 12 6.45 -24.68 11.65
CA ILE A 12 5.25 -25.30 12.25
C ILE A 12 4.02 -24.41 12.02
N CYS A 13 4.11 -23.11 12.34
CA CYS A 13 3.01 -22.17 12.18
C CYS A 13 2.54 -22.09 10.73
N ARG A 14 3.47 -21.99 9.77
CA ARG A 14 3.16 -21.97 8.33
C ARG A 14 2.48 -23.25 7.86
N LYS A 15 2.96 -24.42 8.31
CA LYS A 15 2.34 -25.72 7.97
C LYS A 15 0.91 -25.83 8.50
N GLN A 16 0.62 -25.22 9.64
CA GLN A 16 -0.71 -25.24 10.27
C GLN A 16 -1.60 -24.06 9.89
N GLY A 17 -1.12 -23.11 9.07
CA GLY A 17 -1.85 -21.89 8.73
C GLY A 17 -2.06 -20.93 9.92
N VAL A 18 -1.21 -21.02 10.95
CA VAL A 18 -1.23 -20.15 12.12
C VAL A 18 -0.41 -18.89 11.83
N MET A 19 -0.97 -17.72 12.18
CA MET A 19 -0.28 -16.44 12.06
C MET A 19 0.79 -16.32 13.14
N LEU A 20 2.03 -15.99 12.75
CA LEU A 20 3.12 -15.75 13.68
C LEU A 20 3.51 -14.26 13.63
N LEU A 21 3.47 -13.59 14.78
CA LEU A 21 3.99 -12.24 14.97
C LEU A 21 5.14 -12.31 15.98
N ILE A 22 6.29 -11.79 15.58
CA ILE A 22 7.51 -11.82 16.36
C ILE A 22 7.79 -10.39 16.79
N ALA A 23 7.90 -10.18 18.09
CA ALA A 23 8.26 -8.90 18.69
C ALA A 23 9.48 -9.12 19.58
N ARG A 24 10.51 -8.29 19.42
CA ARG A 24 11.73 -8.35 20.22
C ARG A 24 12.12 -6.94 20.66
N SER A 25 12.47 -6.79 21.93
CA SER A 25 13.18 -5.64 22.46
C SER A 25 14.59 -6.08 22.85
N PHE A 26 15.59 -5.27 22.51
CA PHE A 26 16.99 -5.53 22.84
C PHE A 26 17.71 -4.18 23.04
N GLY A 27 17.94 -3.81 24.30
CA GLY A 27 18.40 -2.49 24.70
C GLY A 27 17.47 -1.39 24.19
N LEU A 28 18.04 -0.42 23.46
CA LEU A 28 17.30 0.66 22.82
C LEU A 28 16.78 0.32 21.42
N THR A 29 16.85 -0.94 20.99
CA THR A 29 16.33 -1.39 19.70
C THR A 29 15.09 -2.26 19.87
N GLY A 30 14.22 -2.23 18.86
CA GLY A 30 13.07 -3.11 18.78
C GLY A 30 12.85 -3.63 17.37
N LEU A 31 12.29 -4.84 17.28
CA LEU A 31 12.04 -5.54 16.03
C LEU A 31 10.63 -6.11 16.04
N ILE A 32 9.92 -5.92 14.94
CA ILE A 32 8.64 -6.56 14.67
C ILE A 32 8.70 -7.26 13.33
N ARG A 33 8.32 -8.54 13.31
CA ARG A 33 8.32 -9.37 12.11
C ARG A 33 7.05 -10.21 12.04
N ILE A 34 6.32 -10.05 10.93
CA ILE A 34 5.09 -10.79 10.64
C ILE A 34 5.40 -11.99 9.73
N SER A 35 5.12 -13.22 10.14
CA SER A 35 5.34 -14.40 9.31
C SER A 35 4.04 -15.15 9.00
N LEU A 36 3.65 -15.11 7.72
CA LEU A 36 2.55 -15.88 7.15
C LEU A 36 2.71 -16.02 5.64
N LYS A 37 2.15 -17.11 5.10
CA LYS A 37 2.22 -17.41 3.67
C LYS A 37 1.50 -16.36 2.83
N GLU A 38 0.27 -16.02 3.19
CA GLU A 38 -0.57 -15.08 2.46
C GLU A 38 -1.58 -14.42 3.40
N HIS A 39 -1.74 -13.10 3.26
CA HIS A 39 -2.72 -12.29 3.95
C HIS A 39 -3.51 -11.46 2.95
N CYS A 40 -4.81 -11.70 2.83
CA CYS A 40 -5.69 -10.95 1.95
C CYS A 40 -6.51 -9.94 2.75
N VAL A 41 -6.41 -8.66 2.38
CA VAL A 41 -7.11 -7.54 3.01
C VAL A 41 -8.12 -6.97 2.04
N ILE A 42 -9.38 -6.91 2.46
CA ILE A 42 -10.46 -6.27 1.70
C ILE A 42 -10.58 -4.81 2.15
N GLU A 43 -10.69 -4.57 3.45
CA GLU A 43 -10.89 -3.23 4.02
C GLU A 43 -9.55 -2.59 4.43
N SER A 44 -8.73 -2.21 3.45
CA SER A 44 -7.41 -1.61 3.71
C SER A 44 -7.46 -0.19 4.29
N LYS A 45 -8.62 0.48 4.21
CA LYS A 45 -8.89 1.82 4.77
C LYS A 45 -7.79 2.85 4.41
N PRO A 46 -7.64 3.20 3.13
CA PRO A 46 -6.66 4.20 2.72
C PRO A 46 -7.01 5.58 3.30
N ASP A 47 -5.97 6.36 3.64
CA ASP A 47 -6.15 7.72 4.17
C ASP A 47 -6.85 8.65 3.17
N ASN A 48 -6.51 8.50 1.88
CA ASN A 48 -7.10 9.28 0.80
C ASN A 48 -8.18 8.48 0.09
N VAL A 49 -9.44 8.92 0.24
CA VAL A 49 -10.58 8.30 -0.44
C VAL A 49 -10.71 8.87 -1.85
N ILE A 50 -10.69 7.97 -2.83
CA ILE A 50 -10.95 8.30 -4.22
C ILE A 50 -12.44 8.14 -4.48
N HIS A 51 -13.14 9.26 -4.67
CA HIS A 51 -14.54 9.23 -5.11
C HIS A 51 -14.63 9.03 -6.62
N ASP A 52 -15.20 7.88 -7.03
CA ASP A 52 -15.45 7.55 -8.44
C ASP A 52 -16.79 8.11 -8.90
N LEU A 53 -16.75 9.31 -9.48
CA LEU A 53 -17.93 10.03 -9.97
C LEU A 53 -18.29 9.72 -11.44
N ARG A 54 -17.53 8.86 -12.13
CA ARG A 54 -17.76 8.48 -13.54
C ARG A 54 -18.09 9.65 -14.49
N LEU A 55 -17.50 10.82 -14.25
CA LEU A 55 -17.81 12.07 -14.99
C LEU A 55 -17.58 11.92 -16.49
N GLN A 56 -16.63 11.07 -16.88
CA GLN A 56 -16.23 10.82 -18.27
C GLN A 56 -17.18 9.86 -18.99
N LYS A 57 -17.79 8.94 -18.24
CA LYS A 57 -18.66 7.88 -18.74
C LYS A 57 -19.90 7.76 -17.84
N PRO A 58 -20.76 8.79 -17.78
CA PRO A 58 -21.99 8.70 -17.02
C PRO A 58 -22.88 7.60 -17.63
N TRP A 59 -23.41 6.72 -16.79
CA TRP A 59 -24.36 5.71 -17.22
C TRP A 59 -25.74 6.33 -17.46
N ALA A 60 -26.65 5.60 -18.08
CA ALA A 60 -27.92 6.15 -18.60
C ALA A 60 -28.73 6.93 -17.53
N GLU A 61 -28.84 6.40 -16.32
CA GLU A 61 -29.60 7.01 -15.23
C GLU A 61 -28.93 8.28 -14.68
N LEU A 62 -27.60 8.28 -14.53
CA LEU A 62 -26.86 9.49 -14.15
C LEU A 62 -26.96 10.57 -15.23
N LYS A 63 -26.87 10.17 -16.50
CA LYS A 63 -27.02 11.08 -17.62
C LYS A 63 -28.42 11.70 -17.67
N ARG A 64 -29.47 10.88 -17.52
CA ARG A 64 -30.87 11.37 -17.46
C ARG A 64 -31.05 12.38 -16.35
N PHE A 65 -30.52 12.11 -15.15
CA PHE A 65 -30.60 13.06 -14.04
C PHE A 65 -29.80 14.33 -14.33
N SER A 66 -28.61 14.25 -14.94
CA SER A 66 -27.89 15.46 -15.35
C SER A 66 -28.66 16.26 -16.39
N ASP A 67 -29.40 15.61 -17.29
CA ASP A 67 -30.18 16.26 -18.34
C ASP A 67 -31.35 17.11 -17.80
N GLU A 68 -31.84 16.81 -16.58
CA GLU A 68 -32.88 17.59 -15.90
C GLU A 68 -32.40 18.98 -15.45
N PHE A 69 -31.09 19.18 -15.32
CA PHE A 69 -30.51 20.46 -14.88
C PHE A 69 -30.18 21.35 -16.07
N ASP A 70 -30.73 22.56 -16.03
CA ASP A 70 -30.36 23.65 -16.93
C ASP A 70 -29.34 24.58 -16.26
N THR A 71 -28.13 24.66 -16.82
CA THR A 71 -27.08 25.59 -16.33
C THR A 71 -27.38 27.05 -16.67
N GLU A 72 -28.36 27.31 -17.54
CA GLU A 72 -28.79 28.65 -17.93
C GLU A 72 -30.08 29.10 -17.22
N ILE A 73 -30.60 28.32 -16.26
CA ILE A 73 -31.83 28.63 -15.51
C ILE A 73 -31.80 30.02 -14.86
N ASP A 74 -32.84 30.84 -15.02
CA ASP A 74 -32.87 32.21 -14.47
C ASP A 74 -32.94 32.25 -12.93
N ASP A 75 -33.43 31.20 -12.30
CA ASP A 75 -33.55 31.11 -10.83
C ASP A 75 -32.18 30.99 -10.15
N SER A 76 -31.76 32.09 -9.51
CA SER A 76 -30.47 32.17 -8.79
C SER A 76 -30.38 31.20 -7.62
N VAL A 77 -31.49 30.86 -6.96
CA VAL A 77 -31.50 29.92 -5.83
C VAL A 77 -31.23 28.52 -6.37
N ILE A 78 -31.93 28.10 -7.42
CA ILE A 78 -31.72 26.77 -8.01
C ILE A 78 -30.29 26.65 -8.57
N HIS A 79 -29.82 27.68 -9.29
CA HIS A 79 -28.48 27.71 -9.88
C HIS A 79 -27.35 27.51 -8.84
N LYS A 80 -27.48 28.09 -7.64
CA LYS A 80 -26.52 27.97 -6.53
C LYS A 80 -26.48 26.59 -5.87
N HIS A 81 -27.53 25.79 -6.06
CA HIS A 81 -27.67 24.49 -5.42
C HIS A 81 -27.54 23.31 -6.40
N ILE A 82 -27.14 23.56 -7.65
CA ILE A 82 -26.81 22.48 -8.59
C ILE A 82 -25.56 21.77 -8.08
N PRO A 83 -25.60 20.45 -7.85
CA PRO A 83 -24.44 19.71 -7.33
C PRO A 83 -23.24 19.80 -8.28
N PHE A 84 -22.02 19.97 -7.74
CA PHE A 84 -20.84 20.20 -8.58
C PHE A 84 -20.57 19.05 -9.56
N ALA A 85 -20.93 17.80 -9.21
CA ALA A 85 -20.78 16.65 -10.09
C ALA A 85 -21.59 16.81 -11.38
N ILE A 86 -22.80 17.37 -11.28
CA ILE A 86 -23.66 17.67 -12.44
C ILE A 86 -23.08 18.81 -13.27
N LEU A 87 -22.58 19.86 -12.62
CA LEU A 87 -21.88 20.96 -13.32
C LEU A 87 -20.68 20.44 -14.12
N LEU A 88 -19.91 19.52 -13.55
CA LEU A 88 -18.77 18.91 -14.23
C LEU A 88 -19.20 18.03 -15.42
N ILE A 89 -20.29 17.26 -15.30
CA ILE A 89 -20.84 16.47 -16.42
C ILE A 89 -21.26 17.40 -17.56
N LYS A 90 -22.04 18.46 -17.26
CA LYS A 90 -22.47 19.45 -18.26
C LYS A 90 -21.29 20.16 -18.91
N ALA A 91 -20.29 20.55 -18.12
CA ALA A 91 -19.07 21.15 -18.66
C ALA A 91 -18.28 20.19 -19.55
N CYS A 92 -18.27 18.88 -19.25
CA CYS A 92 -17.68 17.87 -20.14
C CYS A 92 -18.45 17.76 -21.47
N GLU A 93 -19.78 17.84 -21.45
CA GLU A 93 -20.59 17.82 -22.67
C GLU A 93 -20.34 19.06 -23.53
N ASP A 94 -20.27 20.24 -22.93
CA ASP A 94 -19.95 21.49 -23.63
C ASP A 94 -18.52 21.50 -24.18
N TRP A 95 -17.57 20.95 -23.41
CA TRP A 95 -16.21 20.73 -23.89
C TRP A 95 -16.18 19.80 -25.10
N ARG A 96 -16.94 18.70 -25.07
CA ARG A 96 -17.00 17.75 -26.19
C ARG A 96 -17.59 18.33 -27.47
N LYS A 97 -18.56 19.25 -27.35
CA LYS A 97 -19.12 19.96 -28.51
C LYS A 97 -18.08 20.84 -29.21
N THR A 98 -17.12 21.39 -28.47
CA THR A 98 -16.12 22.35 -28.98
C THR A 98 -14.80 21.68 -29.39
N HIS A 99 -14.43 20.58 -28.72
CA HIS A 99 -13.12 19.92 -28.87
C HIS A 99 -13.21 18.44 -29.31
N GLY A 100 -14.39 18.00 -29.75
CA GLY A 100 -14.67 16.59 -30.07
C GLY A 100 -14.66 15.69 -28.83
N ASP A 101 -14.51 14.38 -28.99
CA ASP A 101 -14.51 13.42 -27.87
C ASP A 101 -13.28 13.49 -26.94
N SER A 102 -12.41 14.50 -27.10
CA SER A 102 -11.19 14.66 -26.31
C SER A 102 -11.47 15.31 -24.95
N LEU A 103 -10.79 14.82 -23.91
CA LEU A 103 -10.80 15.43 -22.58
C LEU A 103 -9.61 16.39 -22.40
N PRO A 104 -9.71 17.38 -21.49
CA PRO A 104 -8.61 18.30 -21.22
C PRO A 104 -7.34 17.57 -20.76
N SER A 105 -6.27 17.66 -21.55
CA SER A 105 -5.03 16.91 -21.34
C SER A 105 -3.85 17.83 -21.06
N THR A 106 -3.72 18.91 -21.83
CA THR A 106 -2.63 19.88 -21.70
C THR A 106 -2.90 20.89 -20.58
N SER A 107 -1.85 21.50 -20.03
CA SER A 107 -2.01 22.55 -19.01
C SER A 107 -2.87 23.72 -19.51
N LYS A 108 -2.81 24.01 -20.82
CA LYS A 108 -3.62 25.04 -21.47
C LYS A 108 -5.10 24.63 -21.51
N GLU A 109 -5.41 23.42 -21.98
CA GLU A 109 -6.78 22.88 -22.00
C GLU A 109 -7.38 22.79 -20.58
N LYS A 110 -6.58 22.38 -19.59
CA LYS A 110 -7.02 22.32 -18.19
C LYS A 110 -7.38 23.69 -17.64
N ALA A 111 -6.61 24.72 -18.01
CA ALA A 111 -6.93 26.11 -17.65
C ALA A 111 -8.18 26.59 -18.39
N GLU A 112 -8.33 26.25 -19.67
CA GLU A 112 -9.50 26.60 -20.48
C GLU A 112 -10.79 25.95 -19.94
N PHE A 113 -10.74 24.68 -19.55
CA PHE A 113 -11.88 24.00 -18.92
C PHE A 113 -12.29 24.66 -17.59
N LYS A 114 -11.33 25.09 -16.77
CA LYS A 114 -11.60 25.85 -15.55
C LYS A 114 -12.18 27.24 -15.85
N ASN A 115 -11.72 27.88 -16.91
CA ASN A 115 -12.27 29.16 -17.37
C ASN A 115 -13.70 29.00 -17.90
N LEU A 116 -14.03 27.90 -18.58
CA LEU A 116 -15.39 27.57 -19.01
C LEU A 116 -16.33 27.51 -17.81
N LEU A 117 -15.96 26.77 -16.75
CA LEU A 117 -16.73 26.73 -15.51
C LEU A 117 -16.85 28.12 -14.85
N SER A 118 -15.75 28.88 -14.85
CA SER A 118 -15.73 30.23 -14.27
C SER A 118 -16.62 31.22 -15.03
N SER A 119 -16.74 31.07 -16.36
CA SER A 119 -17.59 31.92 -17.20
C SER A 119 -19.09 31.67 -16.99
N LYS A 120 -19.47 30.45 -16.58
CA LYS A 120 -20.85 30.08 -16.26
C LYS A 120 -21.28 30.50 -14.85
N ARG A 121 -20.33 30.89 -14.00
CA ARG A 121 -20.58 31.42 -12.65
C ARG A 121 -21.15 32.83 -12.74
N ARG A 122 -22.28 33.09 -12.06
CA ARG A 122 -23.01 34.37 -12.08
C ARG A 122 -22.64 35.27 -10.90
N GLY A 123 -22.30 34.68 -9.76
CA GLY A 123 -22.11 35.39 -8.50
C GLY A 123 -20.87 34.98 -7.72
N VAL A 124 -20.42 35.85 -6.81
CA VAL A 124 -19.27 35.55 -5.94
C VAL A 124 -19.63 34.52 -4.85
N ASP A 125 -20.90 34.38 -4.53
CA ASP A 125 -21.47 33.49 -3.51
C ASP A 125 -21.94 32.13 -4.02
N GLU A 126 -21.45 31.69 -5.19
CA GLU A 126 -21.75 30.37 -5.77
C GLU A 126 -20.70 29.33 -5.38
N ASP A 127 -20.86 28.76 -4.18
CA ASP A 127 -19.91 27.78 -3.64
C ASP A 127 -19.89 26.46 -4.43
N ASN A 128 -21.01 26.06 -5.03
CA ASN A 128 -21.07 24.91 -5.93
C ASN A 128 -20.13 25.03 -7.15
N TYR A 129 -20.02 26.22 -7.76
CA TYR A 129 -19.07 26.48 -8.84
C TYR A 129 -17.62 26.56 -8.35
N LYS A 130 -17.38 27.09 -7.15
CA LYS A 130 -16.03 27.05 -6.53
C LYS A 130 -15.59 25.60 -6.32
N GLU A 131 -16.48 24.77 -5.76
CA GLU A 131 -16.26 23.33 -5.59
C GLU A 131 -16.03 22.62 -6.93
N ALA A 132 -16.80 22.95 -7.97
CA ALA A 132 -16.64 22.40 -9.31
C ALA A 132 -15.25 22.73 -9.89
N ILE A 133 -14.80 23.99 -9.80
CA ILE A 133 -13.48 24.41 -10.30
C ILE A 133 -12.35 23.71 -9.52
N LEU A 134 -12.49 23.59 -8.19
CA LEU A 134 -11.53 22.87 -7.35
C LEU A 134 -11.52 21.37 -7.67
N SER A 135 -12.67 20.80 -8.00
CA SER A 135 -12.84 19.38 -8.34
C SER A 135 -12.68 19.07 -9.83
N ALA A 136 -12.42 20.07 -10.68
CA ALA A 136 -12.30 19.91 -12.13
C ALA A 136 -11.22 18.89 -12.51
N TYR A 137 -10.19 18.72 -11.68
CA TYR A 137 -9.16 17.71 -11.93
C TYR A 137 -9.68 16.28 -12.03
N ARG A 138 -10.84 15.99 -11.42
CA ARG A 138 -11.49 14.68 -11.49
C ARG A 138 -11.94 14.33 -12.92
N VAL A 139 -12.09 15.32 -13.80
CA VAL A 139 -12.48 15.14 -15.21
C VAL A 139 -11.35 14.54 -16.04
N TRP A 140 -10.09 14.93 -15.80
CA TRP A 140 -8.94 14.40 -16.55
C TRP A 140 -8.12 13.37 -15.76
N SER A 141 -8.40 13.20 -14.47
CA SER A 141 -7.79 12.19 -13.61
C SER A 141 -8.81 11.10 -13.26
N SER A 142 -9.25 10.33 -14.25
CA SER A 142 -10.16 9.19 -14.01
C SER A 142 -9.50 8.15 -13.08
N PRO A 143 -10.26 7.57 -12.14
CA PRO A 143 -9.73 6.54 -11.25
C PRO A 143 -9.33 5.24 -11.98
N THR A 144 -8.09 5.13 -12.45
CA THR A 144 -7.57 3.91 -13.08
C THR A 144 -7.34 2.78 -12.07
N ILE A 145 -7.24 1.55 -12.58
CA ILE A 145 -6.86 0.38 -11.78
C ILE A 145 -5.38 0.53 -11.37
N SER A 146 -5.10 0.49 -10.06
CA SER A 146 -3.74 0.69 -9.55
C SER A 146 -2.80 -0.46 -9.94
N SER A 147 -1.49 -0.21 -9.90
CA SER A 147 -0.48 -1.23 -10.23
C SER A 147 -0.56 -2.46 -9.31
N GLU A 148 -0.91 -2.23 -8.04
CA GLU A 148 -1.08 -3.27 -7.02
C GLU A 148 -2.30 -4.14 -7.32
N LEU A 149 -3.42 -3.52 -7.69
CA LEU A 149 -4.62 -4.27 -8.07
C LEU A 149 -4.41 -5.03 -9.38
N GLN A 150 -3.69 -4.45 -10.35
CA GLN A 150 -3.29 -5.15 -11.57
C GLN A 150 -2.45 -6.40 -11.27
N LYS A 151 -1.51 -6.33 -10.31
CA LYS A 151 -0.74 -7.51 -9.87
C LYS A 151 -1.64 -8.59 -9.29
N ILE A 152 -2.64 -8.22 -8.48
CA ILE A 152 -3.61 -9.15 -7.89
C ILE A 152 -4.50 -9.79 -8.98
N LEU A 153 -4.99 -9.01 -9.94
CA LEU A 153 -5.84 -9.52 -11.04
C LEU A 153 -5.08 -10.46 -11.99
N ASN A 154 -3.77 -10.29 -12.11
CA ASN A 154 -2.90 -11.12 -12.94
C ASN A 154 -2.15 -12.19 -12.15
N ASP A 155 -2.44 -12.35 -10.87
CA ASP A 155 -1.83 -13.36 -10.02
C ASP A 155 -2.32 -14.76 -10.40
N SER A 156 -1.42 -15.75 -10.38
CA SER A 156 -1.78 -17.16 -10.59
C SER A 156 -2.85 -17.67 -9.62
N ALA A 157 -2.95 -17.11 -8.41
CA ALA A 157 -3.98 -17.48 -7.45
C ALA A 157 -5.41 -17.07 -7.88
N ALA A 158 -5.53 -16.15 -8.84
CA ALA A 158 -6.82 -15.82 -9.48
C ALA A 158 -7.28 -16.91 -10.48
N GLU A 159 -6.41 -17.85 -10.86
CA GLU A 159 -6.79 -19.08 -11.57
C GLU A 159 -7.36 -20.09 -10.59
N VAL A 160 -8.66 -19.92 -10.28
CA VAL A 160 -9.29 -20.62 -9.17
C VAL A 160 -9.60 -22.10 -9.44
N ASN A 161 -9.54 -22.88 -8.37
CA ASN A 161 -9.88 -24.30 -8.32
C ASN A 161 -10.64 -24.64 -7.03
N MET A 162 -10.96 -25.92 -6.81
CA MET A 162 -11.75 -26.38 -5.66
C MET A 162 -11.15 -26.04 -4.28
N ASN A 163 -9.84 -25.74 -4.19
CA ASN A 163 -9.16 -25.39 -2.95
C ASN A 163 -8.96 -23.88 -2.78
N SER A 164 -9.35 -23.06 -3.77
CA SER A 164 -9.13 -21.61 -3.74
C SER A 164 -9.94 -20.93 -2.63
N PRO A 165 -9.34 -20.03 -1.84
CA PRO A 165 -10.05 -19.20 -0.86
C PRO A 165 -11.09 -18.28 -1.50
N ASP A 166 -12.13 -17.92 -0.75
CA ASP A 166 -13.23 -17.05 -1.21
C ASP A 166 -12.74 -15.71 -1.77
N PHE A 167 -11.67 -15.15 -1.19
CA PHE A 167 -11.04 -13.93 -1.68
C PHE A 167 -10.63 -14.04 -3.15
N TRP A 168 -9.94 -15.12 -3.52
CA TRP A 168 -9.46 -15.33 -4.89
C TRP A 168 -10.60 -15.65 -5.86
N VAL A 169 -11.68 -16.27 -5.38
CA VAL A 169 -12.92 -16.43 -6.16
C VAL A 169 -13.54 -15.06 -6.47
N MET A 170 -13.58 -14.14 -5.50
CA MET A 170 -14.05 -12.77 -5.72
C MET A 170 -13.11 -11.96 -6.64
N VAL A 171 -11.80 -12.17 -6.56
CA VAL A 171 -10.83 -11.56 -7.51
C VAL A 171 -11.03 -12.08 -8.94
N ALA A 172 -11.24 -13.39 -9.11
CA ALA A 172 -11.54 -13.97 -10.41
C ALA A 172 -12.85 -13.41 -10.99
N ALA A 173 -13.89 -13.31 -10.16
CA ALA A 173 -15.16 -12.67 -10.54
C ALA A 173 -14.98 -11.20 -10.89
N LEU A 174 -14.14 -10.46 -10.15
CA LEU A 174 -13.82 -9.06 -10.45
C LEU A 174 -13.14 -8.92 -11.81
N LYS A 175 -12.21 -9.81 -12.14
CA LYS A 175 -11.54 -9.84 -13.44
C LYS A 175 -12.54 -10.07 -14.57
N GLU A 176 -13.46 -11.02 -14.41
CA GLU A 176 -14.54 -11.27 -15.39
C GLU A 176 -15.51 -10.08 -15.47
N PHE A 177 -15.86 -9.43 -14.35
CA PHE A 177 -16.72 -8.24 -14.32
C PHE A 177 -16.08 -7.07 -15.08
N ILE A 178 -14.81 -6.76 -14.82
CA ILE A 178 -14.09 -5.66 -15.49
C ILE A 178 -14.11 -5.86 -17.01
N ALA A 179 -13.94 -7.09 -17.49
CA ALA A 179 -13.92 -7.40 -18.92
C ALA A 179 -15.31 -7.37 -19.59
N ASN A 180 -16.39 -7.57 -18.81
CA ASN A 180 -17.75 -7.65 -19.31
C ASN A 180 -18.58 -6.45 -18.84
N GLU A 181 -19.30 -6.56 -17.71
CA GLU A 181 -20.27 -5.57 -17.24
C GLU A 181 -19.64 -4.22 -16.84
N GLY A 182 -18.36 -4.23 -16.46
CA GLY A 182 -17.62 -3.05 -16.01
C GLY A 182 -17.02 -2.22 -17.14
N GLU A 183 -16.96 -2.73 -18.38
CA GLU A 183 -16.38 -2.04 -19.55
C GLU A 183 -14.96 -1.46 -19.30
N GLY A 184 -14.13 -2.22 -18.57
CA GLY A 184 -12.78 -1.84 -18.18
C GLY A 184 -12.67 -1.16 -16.81
N ASP A 185 -13.78 -0.84 -16.15
CA ASP A 185 -13.81 -0.19 -14.84
C ASP A 185 -14.21 -1.16 -13.71
N LEU A 186 -13.85 -0.77 -12.48
CA LEU A 186 -14.21 -1.50 -11.26
C LEU A 186 -15.70 -1.31 -10.89
N PRO A 187 -16.29 -2.20 -10.06
CA PRO A 187 -17.58 -1.94 -9.44
C PRO A 187 -17.57 -0.62 -8.66
N LEU A 188 -18.63 0.17 -8.82
CA LEU A 188 -18.84 1.38 -8.01
C LEU A 188 -19.04 1.04 -6.52
N ASP A 189 -18.49 1.88 -5.65
CA ASP A 189 -18.67 1.77 -4.19
C ASP A 189 -19.99 2.37 -3.68
N GLY A 190 -20.66 3.17 -4.54
CA GLY A 190 -21.94 3.81 -4.25
C GLY A 190 -21.85 5.05 -3.37
N THR A 191 -20.65 5.56 -3.10
CA THR A 191 -20.42 6.73 -2.26
C THR A 191 -20.09 7.95 -3.11
N ILE A 192 -20.57 9.12 -2.68
CA ILE A 192 -20.27 10.42 -3.29
C ILE A 192 -19.73 11.36 -2.20
N PRO A 193 -18.84 12.32 -2.55
CA PRO A 193 -18.35 13.30 -1.60
C PRO A 193 -19.48 14.23 -1.16
N ASP A 194 -19.26 14.96 -0.07
CA ASP A 194 -20.12 16.09 0.28
C ASP A 194 -20.04 17.19 -0.78
N MET A 195 -21.14 17.93 -0.97
CA MET A 195 -21.23 18.97 -1.98
C MET A 195 -22.31 20.00 -1.67
N THR A 196 -22.06 21.26 -2.04
CA THR A 196 -23.04 22.33 -1.95
C THR A 196 -24.20 22.06 -2.93
N SER A 197 -25.35 21.66 -2.39
CA SER A 197 -26.60 21.46 -3.13
C SER A 197 -27.82 21.43 -2.22
N THR A 198 -29.03 21.33 -2.78
CA THR A 198 -30.23 21.08 -1.96
C THR A 198 -30.18 19.66 -1.41
N THR A 199 -30.81 19.44 -0.25
CA THR A 199 -30.94 18.10 0.32
C THR A 199 -31.60 17.12 -0.66
N GLU A 200 -32.60 17.58 -1.42
CA GLU A 200 -33.30 16.76 -2.41
C GLU A 200 -32.39 16.34 -3.57
N TYR A 201 -31.62 17.25 -4.15
CA TYR A 201 -30.69 16.94 -5.25
C TYR A 201 -29.56 16.03 -4.77
N TYR A 202 -29.00 16.29 -3.58
CA TYR A 202 -27.95 15.44 -3.00
C TYR A 202 -28.44 14.02 -2.77
N VAL A 203 -29.60 13.84 -2.10
CA VAL A 203 -30.16 12.53 -1.78
C VAL A 203 -30.54 11.76 -3.05
N THR A 204 -31.10 12.45 -4.05
CA THR A 204 -31.44 11.83 -5.35
C THR A 204 -30.18 11.35 -6.08
N LEU A 205 -29.14 12.20 -6.14
CA LEU A 205 -27.86 11.83 -6.73
C LEU A 205 -27.21 10.65 -5.98
N GLN A 206 -27.20 10.69 -4.64
CA GLN A 206 -26.67 9.61 -3.82
C GLN A 206 -27.40 8.29 -4.11
N LYS A 207 -28.73 8.32 -4.22
CA LYS A 207 -29.54 7.14 -4.53
C LYS A 207 -29.19 6.54 -5.89
N ILE A 208 -29.00 7.38 -6.92
CA ILE A 208 -28.58 6.95 -8.26
C ILE A 208 -27.25 6.16 -8.20
N TYR A 209 -26.26 6.64 -7.44
CA TYR A 209 -24.99 5.92 -7.26
C TYR A 209 -25.15 4.62 -6.47
N GLN A 210 -25.96 4.63 -5.41
CA GLN A 210 -26.22 3.44 -4.60
C GLN A 210 -26.93 2.34 -5.39
N GLU A 211 -27.93 2.69 -6.21
CA GLU A 211 -28.65 1.75 -7.08
C GLU A 211 -27.71 1.16 -8.13
N LYS A 212 -26.85 1.98 -8.75
CA LYS A 212 -25.86 1.48 -9.71
C LYS A 212 -24.82 0.57 -9.05
N ALA A 213 -24.37 0.90 -7.83
CA ALA A 213 -23.49 0.02 -7.05
C ALA A 213 -24.16 -1.31 -6.70
N GLU A 214 -25.43 -1.32 -6.29
CA GLU A 214 -26.18 -2.56 -6.01
C GLU A 214 -26.41 -3.41 -7.27
N SER A 215 -26.60 -2.77 -8.44
CA SER A 215 -26.62 -3.44 -9.73
C SER A 215 -25.28 -4.14 -10.02
N HIS A 216 -24.15 -3.45 -9.83
CA HIS A 216 -22.83 -4.07 -9.97
C HIS A 216 -22.58 -5.21 -8.99
N VAL A 217 -23.03 -5.09 -7.73
CA VAL A 217 -22.98 -6.19 -6.75
C VAL A 217 -23.75 -7.40 -7.24
N SER A 218 -24.91 -7.21 -7.87
CA SER A 218 -25.73 -8.29 -8.41
C SER A 218 -25.05 -9.00 -9.59
N SER A 219 -24.39 -8.24 -10.48
CA SER A 219 -23.56 -8.81 -11.55
C SER A 219 -22.36 -9.59 -11.00
N MET A 220 -21.65 -9.02 -10.02
CA MET A 220 -20.55 -9.70 -9.33
C MET A 220 -21.00 -10.97 -8.63
N GLU A 221 -22.17 -10.96 -8.00
CA GLU A 221 -22.77 -12.14 -7.38
C GLU A 221 -23.05 -13.25 -8.40
N ALA A 222 -23.61 -12.91 -9.56
CA ALA A 222 -23.84 -13.88 -10.63
C ALA A 222 -22.52 -14.53 -11.10
N ARG A 223 -21.45 -13.74 -11.27
CA ARG A 223 -20.11 -14.24 -11.66
C ARG A 223 -19.50 -15.13 -10.60
N VAL A 224 -19.54 -14.73 -9.33
CA VAL A 224 -19.06 -15.55 -8.21
C VAL A 224 -19.78 -16.90 -8.19
N ARG A 225 -21.11 -16.91 -8.36
CA ARG A 225 -21.92 -18.12 -8.41
C ARG A 225 -21.56 -19.03 -9.58
N GLU A 226 -21.35 -18.46 -10.76
CA GLU A 226 -20.92 -19.19 -11.96
C GLU A 226 -19.55 -19.83 -11.77
N ILE A 227 -18.59 -19.08 -11.23
CA ILE A 227 -17.24 -19.56 -10.94
C ILE A 227 -17.28 -20.69 -9.89
N LEU A 228 -18.05 -20.53 -8.80
CA LEU A 228 -18.20 -21.56 -7.78
C LEU A 228 -18.75 -22.87 -8.37
N LYS A 229 -19.77 -22.80 -9.25
CA LYS A 229 -20.26 -23.97 -10.00
C LYS A 229 -19.17 -24.61 -10.85
N ARG A 230 -18.40 -23.80 -11.58
CA ARG A 230 -17.32 -24.27 -12.47
C ARG A 230 -16.23 -25.02 -11.71
N ILE A 231 -15.88 -24.58 -10.50
CA ILE A 231 -14.85 -25.22 -9.67
C ILE A 231 -15.40 -26.32 -8.74
N GLY A 232 -16.70 -26.62 -8.81
CA GLY A 232 -17.34 -27.68 -8.00
C GLY A 232 -17.58 -27.31 -6.53
N LYS A 233 -17.66 -26.02 -6.20
CA LYS A 233 -18.06 -25.53 -4.86
C LYS A 233 -19.54 -25.18 -4.80
N ASP A 234 -20.09 -25.14 -3.59
CA ASP A 234 -21.45 -24.65 -3.36
C ASP A 234 -21.59 -23.21 -3.87
N PRO A 235 -22.52 -22.91 -4.80
CA PRO A 235 -22.73 -21.56 -5.31
C PRO A 235 -23.18 -20.54 -4.26
N GLN A 236 -23.64 -20.99 -3.09
CA GLN A 236 -24.05 -20.14 -1.97
C GLN A 236 -22.97 -20.02 -0.88
N SER A 237 -21.78 -20.58 -1.07
CA SER A 237 -20.73 -20.57 -0.04
C SER A 237 -20.25 -19.16 0.32
N ILE A 238 -20.33 -18.21 -0.62
CA ILE A 238 -19.97 -16.80 -0.42
C ILE A 238 -21.25 -15.98 -0.32
N SER A 239 -21.44 -15.29 0.81
CA SER A 239 -22.65 -14.50 1.07
C SER A 239 -22.69 -13.23 0.21
N LYS A 240 -23.90 -12.75 -0.11
CA LYS A 240 -24.10 -11.46 -0.78
C LYS A 240 -23.47 -10.29 0.00
N SER A 241 -23.48 -10.35 1.33
CA SER A 241 -22.87 -9.32 2.18
C SER A 241 -21.35 -9.26 2.02
N ALA A 242 -20.67 -10.40 1.91
CA ALA A 242 -19.22 -10.47 1.64
C ALA A 242 -18.88 -9.91 0.26
N ILE A 243 -19.68 -10.24 -0.76
CA ILE A 243 -19.52 -9.73 -2.13
C ILE A 243 -19.74 -8.22 -2.17
N LYS A 244 -20.76 -7.72 -1.48
CA LYS A 244 -21.03 -6.27 -1.36
C LYS A 244 -19.87 -5.54 -0.69
N LEU A 245 -19.32 -6.08 0.39
CA LEU A 245 -18.16 -5.53 1.07
C LEU A 245 -16.92 -5.52 0.15
N PHE A 246 -16.71 -6.59 -0.61
CA PHE A 246 -15.64 -6.68 -1.59
C PHE A 246 -15.80 -5.66 -2.71
N CYS A 247 -16.99 -5.52 -3.30
CA CYS A 247 -17.25 -4.54 -4.36
C CYS A 247 -16.95 -3.11 -3.90
N LYS A 248 -17.42 -2.75 -2.69
CA LYS A 248 -17.19 -1.44 -2.07
C LYS A 248 -15.70 -1.13 -1.89
N ASN A 249 -14.88 -2.13 -1.63
CA ASN A 249 -13.44 -1.96 -1.40
C ASN A 249 -12.57 -2.47 -2.56
N SER A 250 -13.15 -2.83 -3.71
CA SER A 250 -12.47 -3.52 -4.82
C SER A 250 -11.21 -2.79 -5.29
N ARG A 251 -11.23 -1.45 -5.30
CA ARG A 251 -10.08 -0.59 -5.64
C ARG A 251 -8.90 -0.73 -4.68
N ASN A 252 -9.19 -1.02 -3.42
CA ASN A 252 -8.24 -0.91 -2.32
C ASN A 252 -7.86 -2.27 -1.72
N VAL A 253 -8.26 -3.38 -2.34
CA VAL A 253 -7.84 -4.71 -1.87
C VAL A 253 -6.32 -4.84 -1.92
N ARG A 254 -5.76 -5.61 -0.99
CA ARG A 254 -4.31 -5.85 -0.86
C ARG A 254 -4.05 -7.32 -0.57
N VAL A 255 -2.91 -7.82 -1.06
CA VAL A 255 -2.41 -9.16 -0.77
C VAL A 255 -0.98 -9.02 -0.28
N TYR A 256 -0.67 -9.60 0.87
CA TYR A 256 0.67 -9.65 1.44
C TYR A 256 1.14 -11.10 1.49
N ARG A 257 2.35 -11.35 1.00
CA ARG A 257 3.02 -12.66 1.09
C ARG A 257 4.36 -12.45 1.75
N TYR A 258 4.56 -13.07 2.91
CA TYR A 258 5.79 -12.88 3.67
C TYR A 258 6.74 -14.04 3.41
N PRO A 259 8.03 -13.78 3.16
CA PRO A 259 9.03 -14.83 3.05
C PRO A 259 9.09 -15.61 4.37
N SER A 260 9.44 -16.90 4.29
CA SER A 260 9.70 -17.67 5.51
C SER A 260 10.93 -17.11 6.22
N LEU A 261 11.05 -17.38 7.52
CA LEU A 261 12.27 -17.00 8.23
C LEU A 261 13.48 -17.75 7.68
N GLU A 262 13.30 -18.98 7.21
CA GLU A 262 14.36 -19.75 6.57
C GLU A 262 14.86 -19.06 5.30
N ASP A 263 13.94 -18.63 4.42
CA ASP A 263 14.29 -17.87 3.21
C ASP A 263 14.96 -16.55 3.58
N GLU A 264 14.43 -15.81 4.56
CA GLU A 264 15.00 -14.56 5.04
C GLU A 264 16.42 -14.73 5.60
N TYR A 265 16.70 -15.88 6.23
CA TYR A 265 17.95 -16.13 6.93
C TYR A 265 19.02 -16.75 6.02
N ASN A 266 18.60 -17.48 4.99
CA ASN A 266 19.49 -18.18 4.06
C ASN A 266 19.66 -17.47 2.71
N SER A 267 18.71 -16.64 2.28
CA SER A 267 18.81 -15.97 0.99
C SER A 267 19.90 -14.89 1.01
N CYS A 268 20.56 -14.70 -0.13
CA CYS A 268 21.16 -13.40 -0.43
C CYS A 268 20.10 -12.34 -0.20
N ILE A 269 20.48 -11.26 0.49
CA ILE A 269 19.57 -10.20 0.84
C ILE A 269 18.84 -9.70 -0.43
N GLY A 270 17.52 -9.53 -0.40
CA GLY A 270 16.78 -8.85 -1.47
C GLY A 270 17.32 -7.45 -1.74
N GLY A 271 17.23 -6.95 -2.97
CA GLY A 271 17.91 -5.70 -3.38
C GLY A 271 17.73 -4.49 -2.44
N GLU A 272 16.60 -4.37 -1.74
CA GLU A 272 16.37 -3.26 -0.82
C GLU A 272 17.27 -3.26 0.42
N LEU A 273 17.43 -4.39 1.13
CA LEU A 273 18.33 -4.42 2.29
C LEU A 273 19.81 -4.38 1.82
N GLN A 274 20.14 -4.84 0.62
CA GLN A 274 21.48 -4.60 0.04
C GLN A 274 21.73 -3.10 -0.16
N ARG A 275 20.77 -2.39 -0.77
CA ARG A 275 20.82 -0.94 -0.94
C ARG A 275 20.95 -0.20 0.40
N LEU A 276 20.15 -0.57 1.40
CA LEU A 276 20.20 0.06 2.73
C LEU A 276 21.54 -0.21 3.45
N LEU A 277 22.16 -1.35 3.19
CA LEU A 277 23.49 -1.69 3.70
C LEU A 277 24.62 -1.15 2.80
N GLY A 278 24.32 -0.33 1.78
CA GLY A 278 25.32 0.27 0.89
C GLY A 278 26.08 -0.73 0.01
N LEU A 279 25.45 -1.87 -0.32
CA LEU A 279 26.07 -3.01 -1.01
C LEU A 279 25.90 -3.01 -2.54
N GLU A 280 25.21 -2.02 -3.12
CA GLU A 280 25.04 -1.94 -4.58
C GLU A 280 26.37 -1.53 -5.27
N GLU A 281 26.92 -2.41 -6.10
CA GLU A 281 27.94 -2.03 -7.09
C GLU A 281 27.21 -1.37 -8.28
N ASN A 282 27.60 -0.13 -8.63
CA ASN A 282 27.16 0.51 -9.87
C ASN A 282 27.49 -0.41 -11.06
N ARG A 283 26.50 -1.11 -11.60
CA ARG A 283 26.58 -1.60 -12.98
C ARG A 283 26.49 -0.37 -13.88
N GLU A 284 27.64 0.24 -14.17
CA GLU A 284 27.80 1.17 -15.28
C GLU A 284 27.39 0.45 -16.58
N SER A 285 26.11 0.53 -16.91
CA SER A 285 25.68 0.28 -18.28
C SER A 285 26.08 1.49 -19.09
N GLY A 286 27.24 1.39 -19.74
CA GLY A 286 27.64 2.32 -20.78
C GLY A 286 26.56 2.39 -21.86
N ASN A 287 25.99 3.58 -22.06
CA ASN A 287 25.78 4.19 -23.37
C ASN A 287 25.15 5.59 -23.24
N GLY A 288 25.96 6.60 -23.60
CA GLY A 288 25.57 7.76 -24.42
C GLY A 288 24.49 8.72 -23.92
N ALA A 289 24.91 9.89 -23.43
CA ALA A 289 24.70 11.19 -24.11
C ALA A 289 24.94 12.33 -23.11
N GLN A 290 26.08 13.00 -23.25
CA GLN A 290 26.47 14.17 -22.48
C GLN A 290 25.78 15.40 -23.09
N VAL A 291 24.86 16.04 -22.37
CA VAL A 291 24.36 17.39 -22.70
C VAL A 291 24.78 18.32 -21.56
N MET A 292 25.69 19.24 -21.88
CA MET A 292 26.09 20.35 -21.03
C MET A 292 24.98 21.42 -20.99
N VAL A 293 24.57 21.82 -19.79
CA VAL A 293 24.10 23.19 -19.51
C VAL A 293 24.64 23.60 -18.15
N GLY A 294 25.38 24.71 -18.11
CA GLY A 294 26.06 25.24 -16.93
C GLY A 294 25.15 25.96 -15.94
N GLY A 295 25.63 26.07 -14.70
CA GLY A 295 25.00 26.84 -13.63
C GLY A 295 25.61 26.53 -12.27
N GLU A 296 26.61 27.34 -11.91
CA GLU A 296 27.08 27.78 -10.58
C GLU A 296 27.21 26.80 -9.40
N ALA A 297 28.40 26.87 -8.80
CA ALA A 297 28.90 26.03 -7.72
C ALA A 297 28.16 26.24 -6.39
N ALA A 298 27.71 25.12 -5.83
CA ALA A 298 27.56 24.94 -4.39
C ALA A 298 28.32 23.66 -4.01
N GLU A 299 29.44 23.83 -3.31
CA GLU A 299 30.16 22.73 -2.66
C GLU A 299 29.23 22.03 -1.67
N LYS A 300 28.75 20.85 -2.04
CA LYS A 300 28.39 19.79 -1.09
C LYS A 300 29.07 18.53 -1.58
N GLY A 301 30.16 18.17 -0.91
CA GLY A 301 30.79 16.87 -1.06
C GLY A 301 29.73 15.78 -0.93
N SER A 302 29.64 14.95 -1.94
CA SER A 302 28.76 13.78 -2.01
C SER A 302 29.03 12.88 -0.79
N PRO A 303 28.01 12.39 -0.06
CA PRO A 303 28.25 11.40 0.98
C PRO A 303 28.63 10.08 0.31
N SER A 304 29.80 9.55 0.66
CA SER A 304 30.07 8.11 0.56
C SER A 304 28.93 7.35 1.25
N HIS A 305 28.45 6.27 0.64
CA HIS A 305 27.22 5.56 1.02
C HIS A 305 27.29 5.03 2.46
N ALA A 306 26.81 5.82 3.43
CA ALA A 306 26.69 5.38 4.81
C ALA A 306 25.56 4.35 4.94
N MET A 307 25.83 3.23 5.61
CA MET A 307 24.82 2.19 5.87
C MET A 307 23.67 2.77 6.70
N ASP A 308 22.44 2.38 6.38
CA ASP A 308 21.27 2.70 7.20
C ASP A 308 21.44 2.08 8.60
N ILE A 309 21.25 2.90 9.63
CA ILE A 309 21.48 2.51 11.03
C ILE A 309 20.52 1.38 11.44
N ASN A 310 19.25 1.44 11.02
CA ASN A 310 18.24 0.47 11.40
C ASN A 310 18.45 -0.87 10.67
N ALA A 311 18.86 -0.84 9.40
CA ALA A 311 19.32 -2.02 8.68
C ALA A 311 20.55 -2.65 9.33
N THR A 312 21.49 -1.83 9.82
CA THR A 312 22.68 -2.31 10.53
C THR A 312 22.30 -2.94 11.87
N PHE A 313 21.36 -2.35 12.63
CA PHE A 313 20.85 -2.96 13.85
C PHE A 313 20.16 -4.31 13.58
N TYR A 314 19.40 -4.45 12.50
CA TYR A 314 18.83 -5.74 12.11
C TYR A 314 19.93 -6.81 11.92
N LEU A 315 20.99 -6.48 11.17
CA LEU A 315 22.13 -7.38 10.98
C LEU A 315 22.84 -7.71 12.30
N LEU A 316 23.05 -6.71 13.17
CA LEU A 316 23.70 -6.93 14.46
C LEU A 316 22.84 -7.81 15.38
N LEU A 317 21.51 -7.68 15.37
CA LEU A 317 20.62 -8.57 16.12
C LEU A 317 20.70 -10.02 15.63
N ARG A 318 20.88 -10.26 14.32
CA ARG A 318 21.22 -11.60 13.80
C ARG A 318 22.59 -12.05 14.34
N GLY A 319 23.59 -11.18 14.30
CA GLY A 319 24.92 -11.43 14.89
C GLY A 319 24.86 -11.81 16.37
N VAL A 320 24.02 -11.15 17.15
CA VAL A 320 23.76 -11.44 18.57
C VAL A 320 23.22 -12.85 18.77
N ASP A 321 22.33 -13.32 17.89
CA ASP A 321 21.77 -14.67 17.99
C ASP A 321 22.81 -15.74 17.66
N HIS A 322 23.65 -15.50 16.65
CA HIS A 322 24.80 -16.34 16.34
C HIS A 322 25.85 -16.36 17.48
N PHE A 323 26.12 -15.19 18.08
CA PHE A 323 26.98 -15.08 19.25
C PHE A 323 26.43 -15.92 20.41
N ALA A 324 25.14 -15.78 20.70
CA ALA A 324 24.49 -16.53 21.77
C ALA A 324 24.49 -18.05 21.53
N ALA A 325 24.39 -18.48 20.28
CA ALA A 325 24.52 -19.88 19.93
C ALA A 325 25.95 -20.42 20.12
N ALA A 326 26.97 -19.61 19.81
CA ALA A 326 28.38 -20.00 19.89
C ALA A 326 28.94 -19.97 21.32
N TYR A 327 28.61 -18.94 22.10
CA TYR A 327 29.17 -18.68 23.43
C TYR A 327 28.21 -18.99 24.58
N ASN A 328 26.98 -19.44 24.27
CA ASN A 328 25.93 -19.76 25.24
C ASN A 328 25.57 -18.63 26.22
N ARG A 329 25.79 -17.37 25.79
CA ARG A 329 25.41 -16.13 26.47
C ARG A 329 25.29 -14.99 25.45
N TYR A 330 24.58 -13.92 25.79
CA TYR A 330 24.54 -12.73 24.94
C TYR A 330 25.79 -11.86 25.11
N PRO A 331 26.16 -11.03 24.10
CA PRO A 331 27.30 -10.13 24.20
C PRO A 331 27.03 -9.01 25.23
N GLY A 332 28.07 -8.65 25.97
CA GLY A 332 28.08 -7.55 26.95
C GLY A 332 27.24 -7.78 28.21
N ILE A 333 26.91 -9.03 28.54
CA ILE A 333 26.31 -9.38 29.84
C ILE A 333 27.31 -9.10 30.98
N PHE A 334 28.60 -9.37 30.76
CA PHE A 334 29.66 -9.17 31.74
C PHE A 334 30.45 -7.92 31.39
N ALA A 335 30.53 -6.97 32.32
CA ALA A 335 31.12 -5.66 32.08
C ALA A 335 32.63 -5.73 31.76
N ASP A 336 33.32 -6.73 32.32
CA ASP A 336 34.75 -6.99 32.11
C ASP A 336 35.06 -7.68 30.77
N GLU A 337 34.06 -8.29 30.12
CA GLU A 337 34.22 -8.99 28.83
C GLU A 337 33.71 -8.16 27.64
N GLN A 338 33.23 -6.92 27.86
CA GLN A 338 32.53 -6.13 26.85
C GLN A 338 33.38 -5.83 25.59
N GLU A 339 34.67 -5.51 25.75
CA GLU A 339 35.57 -5.26 24.62
C GLU A 339 35.85 -6.53 23.80
N ASP A 340 36.04 -7.66 24.47
CA ASP A 340 36.25 -8.96 23.83
C ASP A 340 34.98 -9.45 23.11
N ASP A 341 33.82 -9.23 23.72
CA ASP A 341 32.53 -9.49 23.11
C ASP A 341 32.29 -8.65 21.86
N ALA A 342 32.66 -7.37 21.87
CA ALA A 342 32.56 -6.50 20.71
C ALA A 342 33.40 -7.02 19.54
N MET A 343 34.64 -7.47 19.81
CA MET A 343 35.51 -8.08 18.78
C MET A 343 34.91 -9.37 18.20
N LYS A 344 34.40 -10.25 19.06
CA LYS A 344 33.74 -11.50 18.66
C LYS A 344 32.47 -11.24 17.85
N LEU A 345 31.62 -10.31 18.32
CA LEU A 345 30.39 -9.91 17.62
C LEU A 345 30.70 -9.30 16.25
N LYS A 346 31.72 -8.43 16.17
CA LYS A 346 32.21 -7.86 14.90
C LYS A 346 32.57 -8.96 13.91
N SER A 347 33.36 -9.95 14.33
CA SER A 347 33.76 -11.08 13.48
C SER A 347 32.56 -11.85 12.93
N ILE A 348 31.57 -12.15 13.79
CA ILE A 348 30.33 -12.83 13.41
C ILE A 348 29.51 -11.97 12.42
N ALA A 349 29.28 -10.70 12.75
CA ALA A 349 28.46 -9.80 11.95
C ALA A 349 29.08 -9.52 10.58
N THR A 350 30.41 -9.37 10.49
CA THR A 350 31.13 -9.25 9.21
C THR A 350 31.03 -10.53 8.38
N THR A 351 31.03 -11.70 9.01
CA THR A 351 30.84 -12.99 8.32
C THR A 351 29.41 -13.13 7.79
N LEU A 352 28.40 -12.66 8.53
CA LEU A 352 27.02 -12.64 8.05
C LEU A 352 26.86 -11.67 6.88
N LEU A 353 27.43 -10.47 7.01
CA LEU A 353 27.41 -9.46 5.95
C LEU A 353 28.05 -9.97 4.66
N SER A 354 29.21 -10.64 4.75
CA SER A 354 29.90 -11.17 3.57
C SER A 354 29.14 -12.29 2.87
N LYS A 355 28.48 -13.18 3.63
CA LYS A 355 27.57 -14.19 3.08
C LYS A 355 26.39 -13.55 2.37
N MET A 356 25.84 -12.50 2.97
CA MET A 356 24.67 -11.77 2.49
C MET A 356 24.94 -10.88 1.28
N SER A 357 26.17 -10.35 1.16
CA SER A 357 26.59 -9.39 0.14
C SER A 357 27.28 -10.03 -1.08
N GLY A 358 27.42 -11.36 -1.12
CA GLY A 358 28.16 -12.04 -2.17
C GLY A 358 29.65 -11.66 -2.24
N GLY A 359 30.23 -11.14 -1.15
CA GLY A 359 31.65 -10.76 -1.07
C GLY A 359 31.95 -9.25 -1.11
N SER A 360 30.94 -8.37 -1.14
CA SER A 360 31.17 -6.92 -1.07
C SER A 360 31.69 -6.46 0.32
N ARG A 361 32.61 -5.50 0.32
CA ARG A 361 33.40 -5.00 1.47
C ARG A 361 32.72 -3.85 2.23
N ALA A 362 31.47 -4.03 2.66
CA ALA A 362 30.90 -3.09 3.62
C ALA A 362 31.58 -3.24 4.99
N VAL A 363 31.87 -2.11 5.62
CA VAL A 363 32.49 -2.04 6.95
C VAL A 363 31.43 -1.66 7.95
N LEU A 364 31.25 -2.50 8.98
CA LEU A 364 30.34 -2.23 10.07
C LEU A 364 30.92 -1.15 10.99
N SER A 365 30.04 -0.26 11.47
CA SER A 365 30.41 0.75 12.46
C SER A 365 30.75 0.09 13.79
N ASP A 366 31.96 0.36 14.30
CA ASP A 366 32.40 -0.09 15.61
C ASP A 366 31.54 0.51 16.74
N ASP A 367 31.04 1.74 16.56
CA ASP A 367 30.16 2.39 17.52
C ASP A 367 28.86 1.60 17.71
N LEU A 368 28.24 1.13 16.63
CA LEU A 368 27.01 0.35 16.69
C LEU A 368 27.23 -1.05 17.31
N ILE A 369 28.38 -1.67 17.04
CA ILE A 369 28.76 -2.96 17.64
C ILE A 369 28.97 -2.80 19.15
N ASN A 370 29.72 -1.77 19.56
CA ASN A 370 29.95 -1.45 20.95
C ASN A 370 28.64 -1.12 21.67
N GLU A 371 27.72 -0.41 21.01
CA GLU A 371 26.42 -0.08 21.57
C GLU A 371 25.53 -1.33 21.76
N ILE A 372 25.54 -2.28 20.81
CA ILE A 372 24.84 -3.57 20.98
C ILE A 372 25.41 -4.38 22.15
N CYS A 373 26.73 -4.38 22.35
CA CYS A 373 27.33 -5.01 23.52
C CYS A 373 26.94 -4.26 24.79
N ARG A 374 26.97 -2.92 24.78
CA ARG A 374 26.56 -2.09 25.92
C ARG A 374 25.11 -2.34 26.36
N TYR A 375 24.22 -2.71 25.44
CA TYR A 375 22.86 -3.09 25.80
C TYR A 375 22.79 -4.32 26.70
N GLY A 376 23.78 -5.24 26.63
CA GLY A 376 23.88 -6.39 27.53
C GLY A 376 22.64 -7.29 27.53
N ALA A 377 21.93 -7.39 26.40
CA ALA A 377 20.64 -8.06 26.28
C ALA A 377 19.53 -7.58 27.24
N SER A 378 19.61 -6.31 27.67
CA SER A 378 18.56 -5.69 28.48
C SER A 378 17.24 -5.54 27.71
N GLU A 379 16.12 -5.62 28.44
CA GLU A 379 14.80 -5.29 27.94
C GLU A 379 14.32 -4.02 28.64
N ILE A 380 14.46 -2.88 27.95
CA ILE A 380 14.12 -1.57 28.53
C ILE A 380 12.60 -1.38 28.42
N HIS A 381 11.95 -1.10 29.56
CA HIS A 381 10.49 -1.02 29.66
C HIS A 381 9.85 -0.08 28.63
N THR A 382 10.44 1.10 28.37
CA THR A 382 9.90 2.07 27.40
C THR A 382 9.95 1.54 25.97
N VAL A 383 11.03 0.88 25.58
CA VAL A 383 11.21 0.26 24.27
C VAL A 383 10.26 -0.92 24.12
N ALA A 384 10.19 -1.80 25.13
CA ALA A 384 9.26 -2.91 25.16
C ALA A 384 7.79 -2.43 25.06
N SER A 385 7.45 -1.30 25.70
CA SER A 385 6.11 -0.70 25.63
C SER A 385 5.77 -0.19 24.22
N VAL A 386 6.71 0.48 23.54
CA VAL A 386 6.54 0.90 22.14
C VAL A 386 6.32 -0.31 21.23
N ILE A 387 7.18 -1.32 21.36
CA ILE A 387 7.09 -2.55 20.56
C ILE A 387 5.79 -3.32 20.84
N GLY A 388 5.37 -3.40 22.11
CA GLY A 388 4.09 -4.00 22.49
C GLY A 388 2.90 -3.27 21.87
N GLY A 389 2.92 -1.93 21.85
CA GLY A 389 1.92 -1.10 21.18
C GLY A 389 1.81 -1.40 19.69
N ILE A 390 2.93 -1.35 18.97
CA ILE A 390 2.95 -1.64 17.52
C ILE A 390 2.52 -3.08 17.25
N ALA A 391 3.07 -4.06 17.99
CA ALA A 391 2.75 -5.48 17.81
C ALA A 391 1.25 -5.76 18.05
N SER A 392 0.66 -5.17 19.08
CA SER A 392 -0.77 -5.33 19.37
C SER A 392 -1.65 -4.80 18.23
N GLN A 393 -1.29 -3.65 17.65
CA GLN A 393 -2.02 -3.08 16.52
C GLN A 393 -1.88 -3.96 15.27
N GLU A 394 -0.68 -4.46 14.97
CA GLU A 394 -0.48 -5.39 13.85
C GLU A 394 -1.26 -6.70 14.03
N ALA A 395 -1.32 -7.23 15.26
CA ALA A 395 -2.16 -8.40 15.56
C ALA A 395 -3.65 -8.12 15.28
N ILE A 396 -4.17 -6.96 15.67
CA ILE A 396 -5.56 -6.55 15.38
C ILE A 396 -5.80 -6.48 13.87
N LYS A 397 -4.88 -5.87 13.09
CA LYS A 397 -5.00 -5.80 11.63
C LYS A 397 -5.08 -7.19 11.01
N LEU A 398 -4.20 -8.10 11.43
CA LEU A 398 -4.16 -9.47 10.93
C LEU A 398 -5.42 -10.27 11.30
N LEU A 399 -5.91 -10.14 12.53
CA LEU A 399 -7.12 -10.85 12.99
C LEU A 399 -8.39 -10.32 12.31
N THR A 400 -8.51 -9.00 12.17
CA THR A 400 -9.69 -8.37 11.58
C THR A 400 -9.67 -8.37 10.05
N ARG A 401 -8.50 -8.56 9.44
CA ARG A 401 -8.27 -8.37 7.99
C ARG A 401 -8.65 -6.97 7.52
N GLN A 402 -8.50 -5.99 8.42
CA GLN A 402 -8.71 -4.57 8.16
C GLN A 402 -7.38 -3.83 8.31
N PHE A 403 -7.25 -2.73 7.57
CA PHE A 403 -6.02 -1.94 7.41
C PHE A 403 -4.87 -2.74 6.79
N THR A 404 -3.81 -2.03 6.42
CA THR A 404 -2.60 -2.63 5.84
C THR A 404 -1.60 -3.03 6.94
N PRO A 405 -1.25 -4.32 7.07
CA PRO A 405 -0.17 -4.73 7.97
C PRO A 405 1.19 -4.31 7.44
N ILE A 406 2.19 -4.30 8.32
CA ILE A 406 3.60 -4.07 7.96
C ILE A 406 4.03 -5.14 6.94
N PRO A 407 4.58 -4.79 5.77
CA PRO A 407 4.92 -5.76 4.72
C PRO A 407 6.23 -6.53 4.94
N GLY A 408 7.08 -6.10 5.88
CA GLY A 408 8.42 -6.65 6.08
C GLY A 408 8.83 -6.74 7.55
N VAL A 409 10.08 -6.38 7.84
CA VAL A 409 10.61 -6.25 9.21
C VAL A 409 10.57 -4.79 9.60
N LEU A 410 9.89 -4.46 10.70
CA LEU A 410 10.01 -3.12 11.28
C LEU A 410 11.14 -3.13 12.31
N MET A 411 12.10 -2.24 12.10
CA MET A 411 13.13 -1.90 13.07
C MET A 411 12.78 -0.57 13.73
N TYR A 412 12.86 -0.54 15.04
CA TYR A 412 12.75 0.67 15.87
C TYR A 412 14.10 0.94 16.53
N ASN A 413 14.57 2.18 16.42
CA ASN A 413 15.75 2.69 17.09
C ASN A 413 15.34 3.76 18.08
N GLY A 414 15.44 3.44 19.36
CA GLY A 414 15.12 4.32 20.48
C GLY A 414 16.22 5.34 20.82
N ILE A 415 17.41 5.27 20.22
CA ILE A 415 18.42 6.32 20.34
C ILE A 415 17.93 7.58 19.62
N ASP A 416 17.54 7.42 18.35
CA ASP A 416 17.11 8.53 17.50
C ASP A 416 15.58 8.65 17.38
N SER A 417 14.84 7.74 18.02
CA SER A 417 13.38 7.62 17.92
C SER A 417 12.89 7.46 16.47
N THR A 418 13.57 6.62 15.69
CA THR A 418 13.25 6.36 14.28
C THR A 418 12.74 4.95 14.06
N THR A 419 12.02 4.73 12.95
CA THR A 419 11.61 3.41 12.49
C THR A 419 11.91 3.23 11.01
N THR A 420 12.36 2.04 10.61
CA THR A 420 12.54 1.65 9.21
C THR A 420 11.83 0.32 8.95
N ILE A 421 11.12 0.21 7.83
CA ILE A 421 10.56 -1.06 7.35
C ILE A 421 11.51 -1.63 6.30
N LEU A 422 12.07 -2.80 6.58
CA LEU A 422 12.95 -3.54 5.68
C LEU A 422 12.09 -4.55 4.89
N GLN A 423 11.91 -4.37 3.57
CA GLN A 423 11.29 -5.40 2.75
C GLN A 423 12.36 -6.41 2.34
N LEU A 424 12.33 -7.57 2.98
CA LEU A 424 13.23 -8.67 2.66
C LEU A 424 12.57 -9.50 1.57
N THR A 425 12.66 -9.07 0.32
CA THR A 425 12.25 -9.92 -0.80
C THR A 425 13.30 -11.02 -0.99
N THR A 426 12.86 -12.23 -1.31
CA THR A 426 13.76 -13.27 -1.82
C THR A 426 14.22 -12.84 -3.22
N CYS A 427 15.52 -12.94 -3.51
CA CYS A 427 16.01 -12.83 -4.88
C CYS A 427 15.26 -13.86 -5.75
N ILE A 428 14.55 -13.38 -6.77
CA ILE A 428 13.93 -14.25 -7.80
C ILE A 428 14.97 -14.50 -8.89
#